data_AF-A0A8J4B6D8-F1
#
_entry.id   AF-A0A8J4B6D8-F1
#
_cell.length_a   1.000
_cell.length_b   1.000
_cell.length_c   1.000
_cell.angle_alpha   90.00
_cell.angle_beta   90.00
_cell.angle_gamma   90.00
#
_symmetry.space_group_name_H-M   'P 1'
#
loop_
_entity.id
_entity.type
_entity.pdbx_description
1 polymer ?
#
loop_
_entity_poly.entity_id
_entity_poly.type
_entity_poly.pdbx_seq_one_letter_code
_entity_poly.pdbx_strand_id
1 'polypeptide(L)'
;MDLGSFAAEFQALSKLIKDPEDADNTPAPESVSRPTPGTIGPKELLNVKVAAPKARHDAKEIWREDELEDAVEDDYDDGRQVPSYEFLYKQAVDTADNFLGMSGKDPSSTCCEDLVLRVELPEAAGAAGEQMGARS
;
A
#
# COMPACT_ATOMS: atom_id res chain seq x y z
N MET A 1 20.70 9.16 31.15
CA MET A 1 20.76 9.07 29.67
C MET A 1 22.12 9.59 29.28
N ASP A 2 22.99 8.74 28.75
CA ASP A 2 24.36 9.09 28.41
C ASP A 2 24.41 9.69 27.00
N LEU A 3 24.82 10.95 26.91
CA LEU A 3 24.88 11.71 25.66
C LEU A 3 25.91 11.14 24.67
N GLY A 4 26.88 10.36 25.17
CA GLY A 4 27.90 9.71 24.35
C GLY A 4 27.36 8.56 23.48
N SER A 5 26.38 7.80 23.97
CA SER A 5 25.77 6.67 23.23
C SER A 5 25.04 7.15 21.97
N PHE A 6 24.30 8.25 22.09
CA PHE A 6 23.50 8.80 20.99
C PHE A 6 24.37 9.25 19.80
N ALA A 7 25.51 9.88 20.07
CA ALA A 7 26.41 10.34 19.01
C ALA A 7 27.02 9.18 18.20
N ALA A 8 27.30 8.05 18.84
CA ALA A 8 27.82 6.86 18.19
C ALA A 8 26.76 6.18 17.31
N GLU A 9 25.53 6.08 17.80
CA GLU A 9 24.40 5.49 17.06
C GLU A 9 24.05 6.32 15.82
N PHE A 10 24.07 7.65 15.92
CA PHE A 10 23.81 8.55 14.80
C PHE A 10 24.85 8.41 13.67
N GLN A 11 26.14 8.27 14.02
CA GLN A 11 27.20 8.08 13.01
C GLN A 11 27.11 6.73 12.31
N ALA A 12 26.69 5.67 13.02
CA ALA A 12 26.48 4.35 12.42
C ALA A 12 25.36 4.40 11.36
N LEU A 13 24.27 5.13 11.65
CA LEU A 13 23.16 5.30 10.73
C LEU A 13 23.56 6.08 9.46
N SER A 14 24.36 7.15 9.61
CA SER A 14 24.83 7.96 8.48
C SER A 14 25.69 7.16 7.48
N LYS A 15 26.42 6.13 7.94
CA LYS A 15 27.19 5.24 7.06
C LYS A 15 26.33 4.23 6.32
N LEU A 16 25.22 3.80 6.93
CA LEU A 16 24.30 2.83 6.32
C LEU A 16 23.44 3.47 5.23
N ILE A 17 23.15 4.77 5.34
CA ILE A 17 22.28 5.53 4.43
C ILE A 17 23.03 6.06 3.18
N LYS A 18 24.36 6.00 3.14
CA LYS A 18 25.10 6.44 1.94
C LYS A 18 25.18 5.28 0.94
N ASP A 19 24.38 5.38 -0.12
CA ASP A 19 24.43 4.45 -1.25
C ASP A 19 25.72 4.62 -2.07
N PRO A 20 26.33 3.50 -2.51
CA PRO A 20 27.49 3.51 -3.39
C PRO A 20 27.04 3.56 -4.85
N GLU A 21 26.72 4.73 -5.36
CA GLU A 21 26.54 4.92 -6.80
C GLU A 21 27.81 5.57 -7.39
N ASP A 22 28.11 5.23 -8.63
CA ASP A 22 29.11 5.85 -9.52
C ASP A 22 30.55 5.28 -9.49
N ALA A 23 30.68 4.09 -10.06
CA ALA A 23 31.92 3.66 -10.74
C ALA A 23 31.71 3.64 -12.26
N ASP A 24 31.60 4.83 -12.86
CA ASP A 24 31.72 5.05 -14.30
C ASP A 24 33.19 4.89 -14.73
N ASN A 25 33.48 3.87 -15.55
CA ASN A 25 34.61 3.89 -16.49
C ASN A 25 34.66 2.60 -17.34
N THR A 26 34.49 2.69 -18.65
CA THR A 26 35.61 2.61 -19.63
C THR A 26 35.13 2.55 -21.09
N PRO A 27 35.95 3.06 -22.03
CA PRO A 27 35.51 3.52 -23.36
C PRO A 27 35.53 2.43 -24.45
N ALA A 28 34.79 2.69 -25.52
CA ALA A 28 34.69 1.89 -26.74
C ALA A 28 35.98 1.85 -27.57
N PRO A 29 36.15 0.84 -28.45
CA PRO A 29 36.95 0.99 -29.66
C PRO A 29 36.05 1.05 -30.92
N GLU A 30 36.19 2.19 -31.60
CA GLU A 30 36.30 2.42 -33.04
C GLU A 30 36.47 1.16 -33.93
N SER A 31 36.10 1.10 -35.22
CA SER A 31 35.29 1.87 -36.15
C SER A 31 35.26 1.04 -37.44
N VAL A 32 34.11 0.84 -38.09
CA VAL A 32 34.03 0.69 -39.56
C VAL A 32 32.61 1.08 -40.01
N SER A 33 32.42 2.30 -40.52
CA SER A 33 31.12 2.73 -41.06
C SER A 33 30.81 2.00 -42.37
N ARG A 34 29.86 1.07 -42.31
CA ARG A 34 29.21 0.46 -43.48
C ARG A 34 28.19 1.48 -44.02
N PRO A 35 28.16 1.78 -45.33
CA PRO A 35 27.27 2.81 -45.86
C PRO A 35 25.81 2.44 -45.57
N THR A 36 25.14 3.27 -44.78
CA THR A 36 23.72 3.11 -44.47
C THR A 36 22.88 3.92 -45.46
N PRO A 37 21.59 3.58 -45.66
CA PRO A 37 20.71 4.28 -46.60
C PRO A 37 20.64 5.81 -46.41
N GLY A 38 20.98 6.34 -45.23
CA GLY A 38 21.06 7.78 -44.94
C GLY A 38 22.28 8.51 -45.55
N THR A 39 23.20 7.80 -46.20
CA THR A 39 24.37 8.40 -46.89
C THR A 39 24.02 8.87 -48.32
N ILE A 40 22.80 8.59 -48.78
CA ILE A 40 22.30 8.94 -50.11
C ILE A 40 21.37 10.15 -49.97
N GLY A 41 21.91 11.36 -50.18
CA GLY A 41 21.14 12.61 -50.19
C GLY A 41 22.00 13.84 -49.86
N PRO A 42 21.55 15.06 -50.20
CA PRO A 42 22.25 16.29 -49.86
C PRO A 42 22.39 16.45 -48.34
N LYS A 43 23.62 16.70 -47.86
CA LYS A 43 23.99 16.73 -46.43
C LYS A 43 23.35 17.87 -45.62
N GLU A 44 22.67 18.79 -46.28
CA GLU A 44 22.13 20.04 -45.71
C GLU A 44 20.72 19.91 -45.11
N LEU A 45 20.10 18.73 -45.09
CA LEU A 45 18.69 18.57 -44.64
C LEU A 45 18.49 17.86 -43.29
N LEU A 46 19.51 17.73 -42.44
CA LEU A 46 19.43 16.89 -41.23
C LEU A 46 19.53 17.63 -39.89
N ASN A 47 18.93 18.82 -39.77
CA ASN A 47 18.73 19.47 -38.46
C ASN A 47 17.31 19.35 -37.91
N VAL A 48 16.46 18.50 -38.51
CA VAL A 48 15.19 18.13 -37.88
C VAL A 48 15.50 17.17 -36.73
N LYS A 49 15.69 17.72 -35.53
CA LYS A 49 15.64 16.96 -34.27
C LYS A 49 14.21 16.44 -34.12
N VAL A 50 13.91 15.31 -34.73
CA VAL A 50 12.71 14.54 -34.38
C VAL A 50 12.95 14.09 -32.94
N ALA A 51 12.10 14.56 -32.03
CA ALA A 51 12.14 14.13 -30.64
C ALA A 51 12.10 12.59 -30.62
N ALA A 52 12.98 11.99 -29.81
CA ALA A 52 13.04 10.54 -29.68
C ALA A 52 11.63 10.01 -29.38
N PRO A 53 11.18 8.93 -30.06
CA PRO A 53 9.89 8.34 -29.74
C PRO A 53 9.89 7.98 -28.25
N LYS A 54 8.83 8.39 -27.54
CA LYS A 54 8.62 7.98 -26.14
C LYS A 54 8.78 6.47 -26.06
N ALA A 55 9.46 5.99 -25.02
CA ALA A 55 9.70 4.56 -24.81
C ALA A 55 8.41 3.78 -25.02
N ARG A 56 8.47 2.74 -25.85
CA ARG A 56 7.32 1.87 -26.07
C ARG A 56 7.08 1.10 -24.77
N HIS A 57 5.89 1.28 -24.22
CA HIS A 57 5.41 0.57 -23.04
C HIS A 57 5.51 -0.94 -23.22
N ASP A 58 5.79 -1.68 -22.13
CA ASP A 58 5.85 -3.13 -22.17
C ASP A 58 4.46 -3.69 -22.55
N ALA A 59 4.41 -4.59 -23.52
CA ALA A 59 3.15 -5.19 -23.97
C ALA A 59 2.53 -6.13 -22.92
N LYS A 60 3.28 -6.50 -21.87
CA LYS A 60 2.81 -7.31 -20.74
C LYS A 60 2.30 -6.48 -19.56
N GLU A 61 2.64 -5.21 -19.52
CA GLU A 61 2.21 -4.32 -18.45
C GLU A 61 0.74 -3.94 -18.69
N ILE A 62 -0.12 -4.18 -17.69
CA ILE A 62 -1.58 -3.99 -17.81
C ILE A 62 -1.97 -2.54 -17.51
N TRP A 63 -1.19 -1.85 -16.68
CA TRP A 63 -1.44 -0.47 -16.24
C TRP A 63 -0.19 0.36 -16.43
N ARG A 64 -0.35 1.57 -16.98
CA ARG A 64 0.76 2.54 -17.02
C ARG A 64 0.82 3.34 -15.73
N GLU A 65 1.99 3.87 -15.43
CA GLU A 65 2.16 4.79 -14.30
C GLU A 65 1.32 6.07 -14.47
N ASP A 66 1.04 6.51 -15.71
CA ASP A 66 0.10 7.60 -16.00
C ASP A 66 -1.40 7.22 -15.90
N GLU A 67 -1.71 5.91 -15.80
CA GLU A 67 -3.07 5.38 -15.66
C GLU A 67 -3.43 5.07 -14.20
N LEU A 68 -2.47 5.14 -13.28
CA LEU A 68 -2.69 5.01 -11.85
C LEU A 68 -3.03 6.40 -11.27
N GLU A 69 -4.21 6.54 -10.68
CA GLU A 69 -4.49 7.67 -9.79
C GLU A 69 -3.76 7.45 -8.45
N ASP A 70 -2.91 8.40 -8.08
CA ASP A 70 -2.11 8.35 -6.82
C ASP A 70 -2.97 8.33 -5.55
N ALA A 71 -4.25 8.70 -5.67
CA ALA A 71 -5.20 8.74 -4.57
C ALA A 71 -6.55 8.18 -5.04
N VAL A 72 -6.94 7.05 -4.46
CA VAL A 72 -8.35 6.65 -4.48
C VAL A 72 -9.09 7.54 -3.48
N GLU A 73 -10.03 8.35 -3.97
CA GLU A 73 -11.03 8.96 -3.09
C GLU A 73 -11.98 7.85 -2.64
N ASP A 74 -11.71 7.22 -1.50
CA ASP A 74 -12.58 6.22 -0.86
C ASP A 74 -13.97 6.79 -0.48
N ASP A 75 -14.13 8.11 -0.55
CA ASP A 75 -15.36 8.83 -0.20
C ASP A 75 -16.34 9.03 -1.39
N TYR A 76 -16.10 8.41 -2.54
CA TYR A 76 -17.08 8.43 -3.65
C TYR A 76 -18.32 7.60 -3.30
N ASP A 77 -19.42 8.28 -2.97
CA ASP A 77 -20.72 7.64 -2.74
C ASP A 77 -21.30 7.12 -4.07
N ASP A 78 -21.12 5.82 -4.34
CA ASP A 78 -21.66 5.14 -5.51
C ASP A 78 -23.13 4.71 -5.37
N GLY A 79 -23.78 5.08 -4.25
CA GLY A 79 -25.18 4.79 -3.94
C GLY A 79 -25.46 3.34 -3.55
N ARG A 80 -24.43 2.48 -3.41
CA ARG A 80 -24.63 1.10 -2.95
C ARG A 80 -24.92 1.08 -1.46
N GLN A 81 -25.86 0.20 -1.07
CA GLN A 81 -26.17 0.00 0.34
C GLN A 81 -25.01 -0.71 1.02
N VAL A 82 -24.40 -0.04 2.00
CA VAL A 82 -23.32 -0.59 2.82
C VAL A 82 -23.88 -1.20 4.11
N PRO A 83 -23.21 -2.21 4.66
CA PRO A 83 -23.61 -2.79 5.94
C PRO A 83 -23.33 -1.84 7.11
N SER A 84 -24.12 -1.98 8.17
CA SER A 84 -23.89 -1.30 9.45
C SER A 84 -22.97 -2.14 10.33
N TYR A 85 -22.02 -1.50 10.99
CA TYR A 85 -21.03 -2.14 11.85
C TYR A 85 -21.13 -1.58 13.27
N GLU A 86 -21.18 -2.46 14.27
CA GLU A 86 -21.14 -2.07 15.68
C GLU A 86 -20.05 -2.87 16.39
N PHE A 87 -19.14 -2.15 17.07
CA PHE A 87 -18.11 -2.74 17.91
C PHE A 87 -18.60 -2.82 19.35
N LEU A 88 -18.61 -4.02 19.90
CA LEU A 88 -19.00 -4.35 21.26
C LEU A 88 -17.80 -4.92 22.02
N TYR A 89 -17.60 -4.48 23.25
CA TYR A 89 -16.49 -4.91 24.10
C TYR A 89 -17.03 -5.74 25.26
N LYS A 90 -16.59 -6.99 25.40
CA LYS A 90 -17.01 -7.85 26.52
C LYS A 90 -15.85 -8.05 27.47
N GLN A 91 -16.13 -7.78 28.74
CA GLN A 91 -15.17 -7.95 29.83
C GLN A 91 -15.68 -9.01 30.80
N ALA A 92 -14.84 -9.98 31.12
CA ALA A 92 -15.13 -10.96 32.15
C ALA A 92 -14.90 -10.33 33.53
N VAL A 93 -15.97 -9.85 34.17
CA VAL A 93 -15.91 -9.28 35.52
C VAL A 93 -16.35 -10.29 36.58
N ASP A 94 -15.58 -10.37 37.67
CA ASP A 94 -15.95 -11.14 38.86
C ASP A 94 -16.38 -10.20 40.01
N THR A 95 -16.92 -10.78 41.07
CA THR A 95 -17.25 -10.11 42.33
C THR A 95 -16.08 -9.33 42.92
N ALA A 96 -14.84 -9.82 42.78
CA ALA A 96 -13.64 -9.08 43.21
C ALA A 96 -13.44 -7.77 42.43
N ASP A 97 -13.89 -7.71 41.18
CA ASP A 97 -13.76 -6.54 40.31
C ASP A 97 -14.81 -5.49 40.71
N ASN A 98 -16.04 -5.94 40.96
CA ASN A 98 -17.19 -5.05 41.21
C ASN A 98 -17.30 -4.58 42.66
N PHE A 99 -16.89 -5.41 43.63
CA PHE A 99 -17.02 -5.09 45.06
C PHE A 99 -15.69 -4.68 45.73
N LEU A 100 -14.54 -5.17 45.25
CA LEU A 100 -13.26 -4.97 45.93
C LEU A 100 -12.23 -4.20 45.08
N GLY A 101 -12.43 -4.07 43.76
CA GLY A 101 -11.52 -3.37 42.86
C GLY A 101 -10.11 -3.97 42.80
N MET A 102 -9.94 -5.26 43.11
CA MET A 102 -8.62 -5.87 43.34
C MET A 102 -7.92 -6.38 42.06
N SER A 103 -8.64 -6.52 40.94
CA SER A 103 -8.06 -7.02 39.69
C SER A 103 -7.38 -5.96 38.84
N GLY A 104 -7.56 -4.68 39.17
CA GLY A 104 -7.08 -3.58 38.35
C GLY A 104 -7.77 -3.47 37.00
N LYS A 105 -8.87 -4.19 36.77
CA LYS A 105 -9.70 -4.00 35.58
C LYS A 105 -10.51 -2.72 35.70
N ASP A 106 -10.65 -2.02 34.59
CA ASP A 106 -11.40 -0.78 34.47
C ASP A 106 -12.34 -0.85 33.26
N PRO A 107 -13.36 0.02 33.13
CA PRO A 107 -14.36 -0.08 32.06
C PRO A 107 -13.83 0.35 30.68
N SER A 108 -12.53 0.61 30.53
CA SER A 108 -11.87 0.85 29.25
C SER A 108 -11.88 -0.40 28.37
N SER A 109 -11.85 -0.17 27.06
CA SER A 109 -11.60 -1.21 26.05
C SER A 109 -10.19 -1.82 26.14
N THR A 110 -9.32 -1.32 27.02
CA THR A 110 -8.01 -1.95 27.30
C THR A 110 -8.11 -3.18 28.19
N CYS A 111 -9.21 -3.32 28.94
CA CYS A 111 -9.41 -4.43 29.88
C CYS A 111 -10.39 -5.50 29.37
N CYS A 112 -11.04 -5.30 28.22
CA CYS A 112 -11.94 -6.30 27.66
C CYS A 112 -11.16 -7.41 26.95
N GLU A 113 -11.55 -8.66 27.21
CA GLU A 113 -10.92 -9.84 26.62
C GLU A 113 -11.50 -10.17 25.23
N ASP A 114 -12.78 -9.87 24.97
CA ASP A 114 -13.40 -10.10 23.67
C ASP A 114 -13.80 -8.78 22.98
N LEU A 115 -13.38 -8.63 21.72
CA LEU A 115 -13.93 -7.67 20.77
C LEU A 115 -14.98 -8.38 19.88
N VAL A 116 -16.21 -7.90 19.91
CA VAL A 116 -17.32 -8.45 19.11
C VAL A 116 -17.74 -7.44 18.07
N LEU A 117 -17.67 -7.82 16.79
CA LEU A 117 -18.16 -7.02 15.67
C LEU A 117 -19.53 -7.54 15.23
N ARG A 118 -20.56 -6.70 15.37
CA ARG A 118 -21.88 -6.96 14.79
C ARG A 118 -21.93 -6.33 13.40
N VAL A 119 -22.21 -7.14 12.39
CA VAL A 119 -22.37 -6.71 11.00
C VAL A 119 -23.82 -6.91 10.59
N GLU A 120 -24.50 -5.83 10.21
CA GLU A 120 -25.88 -5.84 9.73
C GLU A 120 -25.87 -5.63 8.21
N LEU A 121 -26.22 -6.68 7.46
CA LEU A 121 -26.30 -6.63 6.01
C LEU A 121 -27.71 -6.19 5.57
N PRO A 122 -27.84 -5.22 4.66
CA PRO A 122 -29.14 -4.63 4.28
C PRO A 122 -30.11 -5.62 3.59
N GLU A 123 -29.61 -6.68 2.94
CA GLU A 123 -30.44 -7.65 2.19
C GLU A 123 -30.45 -9.06 2.81
N ALA A 124 -29.63 -9.35 3.83
CA ALA A 124 -29.48 -10.72 4.35
C ALA A 124 -30.57 -11.14 5.35
N ALA A 125 -31.60 -10.32 5.59
CA ALA A 125 -32.71 -10.65 6.50
C ALA A 125 -33.50 -11.91 6.05
N GLY A 126 -33.36 -12.36 4.80
CA GLY A 126 -34.07 -13.52 4.24
C GLY A 126 -33.39 -14.88 4.45
N ALA A 127 -32.17 -14.95 4.97
CA ALA A 127 -31.43 -16.22 5.13
C ALA A 127 -31.58 -16.86 6.53
N ALA A 128 -32.51 -16.35 7.36
CA ALA A 128 -32.80 -16.90 8.67
C ALA A 128 -33.73 -18.11 8.57
N GLY A 129 -33.15 -19.29 8.39
CA GLY A 129 -33.66 -20.58 8.86
C GLY A 129 -35.03 -21.01 8.34
N GLU A 130 -35.01 -21.88 7.33
CA GLU A 130 -36.09 -22.84 7.11
C GLU A 130 -36.30 -23.68 8.39
N GLN A 131 -37.24 -23.23 9.23
CA GLN A 131 -37.77 -24.01 10.34
C GLN A 131 -38.52 -25.18 9.72
N MET A 132 -37.81 -26.31 9.59
CA MET A 132 -38.36 -27.62 9.30
C MET A 132 -39.48 -27.90 10.31
N GLY A 133 -40.71 -27.62 9.89
CA GLY A 133 -41.92 -27.90 10.64
C GLY A 133 -42.00 -29.40 10.91
N ALA A 134 -41.77 -29.79 12.16
CA ALA A 134 -42.07 -31.12 12.64
C ALA A 134 -43.59 -31.34 12.51
N ARG A 135 -43.98 -32.14 11.51
CA ARG A 135 -45.29 -32.78 11.47
C ARG A 135 -45.40 -33.68 12.69
N SER A 136 -46.42 -33.46 13.51
CA SER A 136 -47.00 -34.46 14.41
C SER A 136 -48.51 -34.42 14.32
#